data_AF-A0A1F9E627-F1
#
_entry.id   AF-A0A1F9E627-F1
#
_cell.length_a   1.000
_cell.length_b   1.000
_cell.length_c   1.000
_cell.angle_alpha   90.00
_cell.angle_beta   90.00
_cell.angle_gamma   90.00
#
_symmetry.space_group_name_H-M   'P 1'
#
loop_
_entity.id
_entity.type
_entity.pdbx_description
1 polymer ?
#
loop_
_entity_poly.entity_id
_entity_poly.type
_entity_poly.pdbx_seq_one_letter_code
_entity_poly.pdbx_strand_id
1 'polypeptide(L)'
;MFNALLLSEVGWAGLKKYAGDLLKQGHSPFIVIKGTLSSELRHLLNQNPQIPVKPLNPLFFKIYVFLFIIFSFLFQRQLLVVVTKQKTFKWLQHFRKIFSFKLELIQETSEEGLFNYTIEK
;
A
#
# COMPACT_ATOMS: atom_id res chain seq x y z
N MET A 1 -3.00 -14.45 -8.95
CA MET A 1 -1.90 -13.71 -8.30
C MET A 1 -1.98 -12.25 -8.71
N PHE A 2 -1.93 -11.33 -7.75
CA PHE A 2 -2.05 -9.90 -8.02
C PHE A 2 -0.99 -9.11 -7.23
N ASN A 3 -0.74 -7.87 -7.64
CA ASN A 3 0.19 -6.98 -6.93
C ASN A 3 -0.60 -6.24 -5.84
N ALA A 4 -0.07 -6.20 -4.62
CA ALA A 4 -0.66 -5.39 -3.55
C ALA A 4 0.29 -4.23 -3.22
N LEU A 5 -0.21 -3.00 -3.26
CA LEU A 5 0.51 -1.79 -2.88
C LEU A 5 -0.01 -1.33 -1.52
N LEU A 6 0.85 -1.34 -0.51
CA LEU A 6 0.51 -0.96 0.85
C LEU A 6 1.14 0.41 1.15
N LEU A 7 0.33 1.42 1.39
CA LEU A 7 0.75 2.80 1.64
C LEU A 7 0.64 3.15 3.13
N SER A 8 1.79 3.30 3.78
CA SER A 8 1.89 3.76 5.16
C SER A 8 2.24 5.25 5.20
N GLU A 9 1.39 6.06 5.84
CA GLU A 9 1.76 7.44 6.22
C GLU A 9 1.95 7.62 7.73
N VAL A 10 1.29 6.78 8.53
CA VAL A 10 1.37 6.72 10.00
C VAL A 10 1.14 5.27 10.38
N GLY A 11 2.01 4.67 11.19
CA GLY A 11 1.90 3.28 11.65
C GLY A 11 2.19 2.24 10.54
N TRP A 12 2.96 1.20 10.87
CA TRP A 12 3.40 0.18 9.89
C TRP A 12 3.20 -1.26 10.36
N ALA A 13 2.95 -1.49 11.66
CA ALA A 13 2.84 -2.84 12.23
C ALA A 13 1.62 -3.61 11.66
N GLY A 14 0.46 -2.96 11.55
CA GLY A 14 -0.75 -3.53 10.93
C GLY A 14 -0.53 -3.90 9.47
N LEU A 15 -0.02 -2.95 8.66
CA LEU A 15 0.35 -3.20 7.26
C LEU A 15 1.38 -4.33 7.10
N LYS A 16 2.36 -4.44 8.00
CA LYS A 16 3.35 -5.52 7.93
C LYS A 16 2.70 -6.88 8.11
N LYS A 17 1.83 -7.02 9.12
CA LYS A 17 1.09 -8.26 9.38
C LYS A 17 0.25 -8.65 8.15
N TYR A 18 -0.49 -7.68 7.61
CA TYR A 18 -1.31 -7.89 6.42
C TYR A 18 -0.50 -8.24 5.17
N ALA A 19 0.64 -7.59 4.95
CA ALA A 19 1.56 -7.95 3.88
C ALA A 19 2.10 -9.39 4.05
N GLY A 20 2.40 -9.80 5.28
CA GLY A 20 2.80 -11.18 5.58
C GLY A 20 1.69 -12.19 5.25
N ASP A 21 0.43 -11.87 5.56
CA ASP A 21 -0.70 -12.72 5.25
C ASP A 21 -0.96 -12.80 3.73
N LEU A 22 -0.86 -11.68 3.02
CA LEU A 22 -0.92 -11.64 1.55
C LEU A 22 0.19 -12.47 0.90
N LEU A 23 1.41 -12.43 1.45
CA LEU A 23 2.52 -13.22 0.95
C LEU A 23 2.26 -14.73 1.11
N LYS A 24 1.73 -15.15 2.27
CA LYS A 24 1.34 -16.56 2.51
C LYS A 24 0.23 -17.03 1.57
N GLN A 25 -0.64 -16.14 1.13
CA GLN A 25 -1.69 -16.40 0.14
C GLN A 25 -1.17 -16.38 -1.32
N GLY A 26 0.13 -16.16 -1.52
CA GLY A 26 0.77 -16.17 -2.84
C GLY A 26 0.64 -14.85 -3.61
N HIS A 27 0.32 -13.74 -2.94
CA HIS A 27 0.34 -12.40 -3.54
C HIS A 27 1.73 -11.77 -3.45
N SER A 28 1.95 -10.72 -4.26
CA SER A 28 3.19 -9.92 -4.21
C SER A 28 2.92 -8.56 -3.56
N PRO A 29 3.01 -8.46 -2.23
CA PRO A 29 2.88 -7.20 -1.52
C PRO A 29 4.13 -6.32 -1.71
N PHE A 30 3.91 -5.03 -1.84
CA PHE A 30 4.93 -3.99 -1.91
C PHE A 30 4.52 -2.87 -0.97
N ILE A 31 5.37 -2.53 0.00
CA ILE A 31 5.07 -1.51 1.00
C ILE A 31 5.78 -0.21 0.63
N VAL A 32 5.03 0.89 0.56
CA VAL A 32 5.54 2.24 0.38
C VAL A 32 5.26 3.05 1.65
N ILE A 33 6.31 3.65 2.20
CA ILE A 33 6.24 4.44 3.42
C ILE A 33 6.50 5.90 3.05
N LYS A 34 5.59 6.80 3.42
CA LYS A 34 5.74 8.24 3.19
C LYS A 34 6.63 8.84 4.28
N GLY A 35 7.84 9.22 3.91
CA GLY A 35 8.85 9.77 4.81
C GLY A 35 10.08 8.90 4.93
N THR A 36 10.96 9.29 5.84
CA THR A 36 12.11 8.49 6.24
C THR A 36 11.69 7.44 7.26
N LEU A 37 12.35 6.29 7.23
CA LEU A 37 12.20 5.26 8.26
C LEU A 37 13.04 5.67 9.47
N SER A 38 12.51 5.46 10.68
CA SER A 38 13.37 5.46 11.87
C SER A 38 14.41 4.35 11.76
N SER A 39 15.56 4.52 12.42
CA SER A 39 16.63 3.52 12.48
C SER A 39 16.11 2.17 12.98
N GLU A 40 15.24 2.20 13.99
CA GLU A 40 14.56 1.04 14.56
C GLU A 40 13.68 0.30 13.53
N LEU A 41 12.84 1.03 12.77
CA LEU A 41 12.05 0.43 11.68
C LEU A 41 12.96 -0.22 10.64
N ARG A 42 14.04 0.48 10.27
CA ARG A 42 14.98 0.02 9.24
C ARG A 42 15.60 -1.31 9.64
N HIS A 43 15.97 -1.45 10.91
CA HIS A 43 16.52 -2.69 11.46
C HIS A 43 15.50 -3.83 11.43
N LEU A 44 14.25 -3.57 11.82
CA LEU A 44 13.16 -4.56 11.80
C LEU A 44 12.76 -4.99 10.38
N LEU A 45 12.91 -4.12 9.39
CA LEU A 45 12.63 -4.40 7.98
C LEU A 45 13.74 -5.26 7.35
N ASN A 46 15.00 -5.01 7.67
CA ASN A 46 16.12 -5.83 7.20
C ASN A 46 16.02 -7.28 7.67
N GLN A 47 15.29 -7.56 8.75
CA GLN A 47 15.04 -8.92 9.25
C GLN A 47 13.99 -9.71 8.44
N ASN A 48 13.22 -9.07 7.55
CA ASN A 48 12.20 -9.73 6.72
C ASN A 48 12.33 -9.34 5.24
N PRO A 49 13.33 -9.87 4.51
CA PRO A 49 13.65 -9.43 3.16
C PRO A 49 12.61 -9.81 2.09
N GLN A 50 11.60 -10.63 2.44
CA GLN A 50 10.62 -11.15 1.49
C GLN A 50 9.58 -10.11 1.03
N ILE A 51 9.34 -9.06 1.82
CA ILE A 51 8.40 -7.99 1.48
C ILE A 51 9.21 -6.74 1.14
N PRO A 52 9.26 -6.30 -0.12
CA PRO A 52 10.01 -5.11 -0.47
C PRO A 52 9.34 -3.88 0.15
N VAL A 53 10.12 -3.11 0.90
CA VAL A 53 9.67 -1.88 1.57
C VAL A 53 10.47 -0.69 1.06
N LYS A 54 9.77 0.34 0.57
CA LYS A 54 10.38 1.54 0.01
C LYS A 54 9.96 2.81 0.77
N PRO A 55 10.88 3.49 1.46
CA PRO A 55 10.61 4.85 1.91
C PRO A 55 10.63 5.82 0.73
N LEU A 56 9.67 6.73 0.69
CA LEU A 56 9.58 7.79 -0.31
C LEU A 56 9.55 9.15 0.34
N ASN A 57 10.24 10.12 -0.27
CA ASN A 57 10.16 11.49 0.17
C ASN A 57 8.70 11.99 0.07
N PRO A 58 8.16 12.67 1.11
CA PRO A 58 6.79 13.18 1.11
C PRO A 58 6.45 14.05 -0.10
N LEU A 59 7.42 14.81 -0.62
CA LEU A 59 7.24 15.71 -1.77
C LEU A 59 6.86 14.94 -3.05
N PHE A 60 7.48 13.78 -3.25
CA PHE A 60 7.30 12.97 -4.46
C PHE A 60 6.35 11.79 -4.27
N PHE A 61 5.89 11.52 -3.04
CA PHE A 61 5.08 10.34 -2.70
C PHE A 61 3.88 10.14 -3.64
N LYS A 62 3.09 11.19 -3.88
CA LYS A 62 1.92 11.12 -4.77
C LYS A 62 2.31 10.76 -6.20
N ILE A 63 3.39 11.36 -6.71
CA ILE A 63 3.88 11.12 -8.08
C ILE A 63 4.30 9.66 -8.24
N TYR A 64 5.06 9.12 -7.28
CA TYR A 64 5.49 7.73 -7.32
C TYR A 64 4.32 6.74 -7.21
N VAL A 65 3.36 6.97 -6.30
CA VAL A 65 2.17 6.12 -6.18
C VAL A 65 1.37 6.14 -7.48
N PHE A 66 1.21 7.31 -8.08
CA PHE A 66 0.52 7.48 -9.36
C PHE A 66 1.22 6.72 -10.49
N LEU A 67 2.53 6.89 -10.64
CA LEU A 67 3.34 6.17 -11.64
C LEU A 67 3.27 4.65 -11.43
N PHE A 68 3.29 4.19 -10.17
CA PHE A 68 3.18 2.77 -9.86
C PHE A 68 1.83 2.17 -10.28
N ILE A 69 0.73 2.91 -10.07
CA ILE A 69 -0.62 2.50 -10.48
C ILE A 69 -0.70 2.43 -12.01
N ILE A 70 -0.21 3.46 -12.71
CA ILE A 70 -0.17 3.48 -14.18
C ILE A 70 0.65 2.30 -14.71
N PHE A 71 1.84 2.08 -14.16
CA PHE A 71 2.69 0.97 -14.57
C PHE A 71 2.00 -0.36 -14.36
N SER A 72 1.46 -0.62 -13.15
CA SER A 72 0.73 -1.86 -12.84
C SER A 72 -0.44 -2.12 -13.80
N PHE A 73 -1.11 -1.05 -14.24
CA PHE A 73 -2.17 -1.12 -15.22
C PHE A 73 -1.67 -1.51 -16.63
N LEU A 74 -0.56 -0.93 -17.09
CA LEU A 74 0.05 -1.27 -18.39
C LEU A 74 0.39 -2.77 -18.48
N PHE A 75 0.71 -3.42 -17.36
CA PHE A 75 0.96 -4.87 -17.29
C PHE A 75 -0.28 -5.72 -16.97
N GLN A 76 -1.49 -5.14 -17.07
CA GLN A 76 -2.79 -5.81 -16.84
C GLN A 76 -2.90 -6.56 -15.50
N ARG A 77 -2.15 -6.16 -14.47
CA ARG A 77 -2.22 -6.78 -13.15
C ARG A 77 -3.36 -6.15 -12.35
N GLN A 78 -4.13 -6.98 -11.65
CA GLN A 78 -5.01 -6.48 -10.59
C GLN A 78 -4.14 -5.82 -9.51
N LEU A 79 -4.58 -4.65 -9.03
CA LEU A 79 -3.85 -3.89 -8.02
C LEU A 79 -4.76 -3.63 -6.82
N LEU A 80 -4.37 -4.18 -5.68
CA LEU A 80 -4.97 -3.86 -4.39
C LEU A 80 -4.14 -2.75 -3.73
N VAL A 81 -4.75 -1.62 -3.41
CA VAL A 81 -4.09 -0.52 -2.70
C VAL A 81 -4.65 -0.39 -1.30
N VAL A 82 -3.81 -0.60 -0.29
CA VAL A 82 -4.17 -0.45 1.12
C VAL A 82 -3.55 0.82 1.67
N VAL A 83 -4.31 1.64 2.40
CA VAL A 83 -3.81 2.94 2.89
C VAL A 83 -4.14 3.20 4.35
N THR A 84 -3.20 3.80 5.09
CA THR A 84 -3.39 4.12 6.52
C THR A 84 -4.04 5.48 6.80
N LYS A 85 -4.02 6.40 5.84
CA LYS A 85 -4.56 7.76 6.01
C LYS A 85 -5.75 8.03 5.10
N GLN A 86 -6.83 8.53 5.71
CA GLN A 86 -8.06 8.92 5.01
C GLN A 86 -7.85 9.96 3.90
N LYS A 87 -6.93 10.92 4.09
CA LYS A 87 -6.63 11.94 3.06
C LYS A 87 -6.12 11.29 1.76
N THR A 88 -5.26 10.29 1.89
CA THR A 88 -4.65 9.57 0.76
C THR A 88 -5.64 8.58 0.16
N PHE A 89 -6.48 7.95 0.99
CA PHE A 89 -7.61 7.16 0.53
C PHE A 89 -8.56 7.96 -0.36
N LYS A 90 -9.02 9.13 0.09
CA LYS A 90 -9.92 10.01 -0.67
C LYS A 90 -9.30 10.45 -2.01
N TRP A 91 -8.00 10.75 -2.02
CA TRP A 91 -7.28 11.07 -3.24
C TRP A 91 -7.27 9.89 -4.23
N LEU A 92 -6.99 8.67 -3.75
CA LEU A 92 -7.01 7.47 -4.60
C LEU A 92 -8.41 7.08 -5.06
N GLN A 93 -9.43 7.27 -4.22
CA GLN A 93 -10.83 7.07 -4.63
C GLN A 93 -11.22 8.02 -5.76
N HIS A 94 -10.82 9.29 -5.68
CA HIS A 94 -11.06 10.24 -6.76
C HIS A 94 -10.36 9.78 -8.05
N PHE A 95 -9.15 9.26 -7.94
CA PHE A 95 -8.40 8.70 -9.07
C PHE A 95 -9.08 7.45 -9.66
N ARG A 96 -9.55 6.52 -8.83
CA ARG A 96 -10.35 5.33 -9.23
C ARG A 96 -11.61 5.70 -10.02
N LYS A 97 -12.22 6.85 -9.75
CA LYS A 97 -13.41 7.28 -10.50
C LYS A 97 -13.07 7.78 -11.91
N ILE A 98 -11.89 8.37 -12.09
CA ILE A 98 -11.48 8.97 -13.38
C ILE A 98 -11.04 7.89 -14.36
N PHE A 99 -10.33 6.87 -13.88
CA PHE A 99 -9.88 5.78 -14.71
C PHE A 99 -10.67 4.54 -14.26
N SER A 100 -11.39 3.87 -15.17
CA SER A 100 -12.17 2.66 -14.82
C SER A 100 -11.26 1.42 -14.74
N PHE A 101 -10.29 1.40 -13.83
CA PHE A 101 -9.30 0.31 -13.69
C PHE A 101 -9.67 -0.70 -12.60
N LYS A 102 -9.11 -1.92 -12.72
CA LYS A 102 -9.19 -3.02 -11.73
C LYS A 102 -8.36 -2.68 -10.47
N LEU A 103 -8.84 -1.70 -9.72
CA LEU A 103 -8.27 -1.24 -8.47
C LEU A 103 -9.20 -1.55 -7.32
N GLU A 104 -8.70 -2.32 -6.37
CA GLU A 104 -9.34 -2.49 -5.08
C GLU A 104 -8.66 -1.54 -4.09
N LEU A 105 -9.44 -0.78 -3.34
CA LEU A 105 -8.94 0.20 -2.37
C LEU A 105 -9.42 -0.19 -0.98
N ILE A 106 -8.49 -0.39 -0.05
CA ILE A 106 -8.77 -0.69 1.35
C ILE A 106 -8.18 0.40 2.23
N GLN A 107 -8.93 0.83 3.25
CA GLN A 107 -8.46 1.77 4.25
C GLN A 107 -8.25 1.06 5.60
N GLU A 108 -7.10 1.30 6.23
CA GLU A 108 -6.87 0.99 7.63
C GLU A 108 -7.46 2.11 8.50
N THR A 109 -8.39 1.77 9.39
CA THR A 109 -9.15 2.76 10.18
C THR A 109 -8.92 2.67 11.69
N SER A 110 -8.04 1.80 12.19
CA SER A 110 -7.84 1.58 13.63
C SER A 110 -6.38 1.67 14.08
N GLU A 111 -6.18 2.09 15.32
CA GLU A 111 -4.88 2.03 16.03
C GLU A 111 -4.43 0.59 16.35
N GLU A 112 -5.32 -0.40 16.16
CA GLU A 112 -5.09 -1.82 16.43
C GLU A 112 -4.72 -2.66 15.19
N GLY A 113 -4.60 -2.04 14.01
CA GLY A 113 -4.20 -2.75 12.78
C GLY A 113 -5.31 -3.61 12.15
N LEU A 114 -6.58 -3.29 12.43
CA LEU A 114 -7.73 -3.91 11.79
C LEU A 114 -8.10 -3.15 10.50
N PHE A 115 -8.05 -3.87 9.37
CA PHE A 115 -8.48 -3.39 8.05
C PHE A 115 -9.99 -3.55 7.92
N ASN A 116 -10.70 -2.45 7.70
CA ASN A 116 -12.10 -2.52 7.31
C ASN A 116 -12.18 -2.74 5.80
N TYR A 117 -12.61 -3.93 5.41
CA TYR A 117 -12.86 -4.28 4.02
C TYR A 117 -14.10 -3.55 3.54
N THR A 118 -13.95 -2.52 2.73
CA THR A 118 -15.04 -2.02 1.90
C THR A 118 -14.73 -2.39 0.46
N ILE A 119 -15.12 -3.61 0.07
CA ILE A 119 -15.11 -4.02 -1.33
C ILE A 119 -16.34 -3.34 -1.97
N GLU A 120 -16.14 -2.12 -2.49
CA GLU A 120 -17.13 -1.53 -3.40
C GLU A 120 -17.07 -2.32 -4.72
N LYS A 121 -18.05 -3.23 -4.88
CA LYS A 121 -18.37 -3.93 -6.14
C LYS A 121 -18.67 -2.97 -7.27
#